data_AF-A0A535AEY6-F1
#
_entry.id   AF-A0A535AEY6-F1
#
_cell.length_a   1.000
_cell.length_b   1.000
_cell.length_c   1.000
_cell.angle_alpha   90.00
_cell.angle_beta   90.00
_cell.angle_gamma   90.00
#
_symmetry.space_group_name_H-M   'P 1'
#
loop_
_entity.id
_entity.type
_entity.pdbx_description
1 polymer ?
#
loop_
_entity_poly.entity_id
_entity_poly.type
_entity_poly.pdbx_seq_one_letter_code
_entity_poly.pdbx_strand_id
1 'polypeptide(L)' 'QTRLGVELPHLSMGMSDDFPVAVEEGATLLRLGRALFGGRGPGASRPGSSVGGEGS' A
#
# COMPACT_ATOMS: atom_id res chain seq x y z
N GLN A 1 12.29 5.09 24.65
CA GLN A 1 11.55 3.87 25.02
C GLN A 1 10.54 3.58 23.90
N THR A 2 10.73 2.53 23.10
CA THR A 2 9.71 2.06 22.14
C THR A 2 8.66 1.24 22.89
N ARG A 3 7.37 1.55 22.73
CA ARG A 3 6.27 0.90 23.48
C ARG A 3 6.14 -0.60 23.23
N LEU A 4 6.65 -1.09 22.10
CA LEU A 4 6.43 -2.46 21.63
C LEU A 4 7.54 -3.43 22.03
N GLY A 5 8.59 -2.98 22.73
CA GLY A 5 9.72 -3.84 23.13
C GLY A 5 10.56 -4.38 21.96
N VAL A 6 10.30 -3.90 20.74
CA VAL A 6 11.01 -4.24 19.51
C VAL A 6 11.37 -2.97 18.75
N GLU A 7 12.44 -3.04 17.95
CA GLU A 7 12.80 -1.95 17.04
C GLU A 7 11.92 -2.00 15.78
N LEU A 8 11.39 -0.85 15.40
CA LEU A 8 10.68 -0.63 14.15
C LEU A 8 11.46 0.41 13.33
N PRO A 9 12.52 0.00 12.62
CA PRO A 9 13.43 0.93 11.95
C PRO A 9 12.80 1.64 10.74
N HIS A 10 11.62 1.19 10.31
CA HIS A 10 10.96 1.72 9.12
C HIS A 10 9.56 2.25 9.42
N LEU A 11 9.31 3.48 8.94
CA LEU A 11 7.99 4.08 8.84
C LEU A 11 7.47 3.91 7.41
N SER A 12 6.62 2.90 7.21
CA SER A 12 6.05 2.57 5.90
C SER A 12 4.72 3.28 5.69
N MET A 13 4.74 4.36 4.90
CA MET A 13 3.57 5.22 4.62
C MET A 13 3.66 5.77 3.20
N GLY A 14 2.59 6.39 2.72
CA GLY A 14 2.53 6.94 1.36
C GLY A 14 2.33 5.88 0.27
N MET A 15 1.66 6.31 -0.78
CA MET A 15 1.32 5.65 -2.03
C MET A 15 1.71 6.59 -3.18
N SER A 16 1.39 6.20 -4.42
CA SER A 16 1.75 6.99 -5.61
C SER A 16 1.24 8.44 -5.62
N ASP A 17 0.18 8.76 -4.87
CA ASP A 17 -0.50 10.06 -4.96
C ASP A 17 -0.17 11.00 -3.79
N ASP A 18 0.38 10.48 -2.69
CA ASP A 18 0.61 11.17 -1.42
C ASP A 18 2.02 10.97 -0.87
N PHE A 19 2.95 10.43 -1.68
CA PHE A 19 4.34 10.24 -1.26
C PHE A 19 5.08 11.52 -0.86
N PRO A 20 4.83 12.73 -1.43
CA PRO A 20 5.51 13.94 -0.99
C PRO A 20 5.18 14.28 0.47
N VAL A 21 3.90 14.24 0.83
CA VAL A 21 3.44 14.43 2.21
C VAL A 21 4.00 13.33 3.11
N ALA A 22 4.01 12.08 2.66
CA ALA A 22 4.59 10.99 3.44
C ALA A 22 6.08 11.23 3.78
N VAL A 23 6.86 11.81 2.86
CA VAL A 23 8.25 12.20 3.12
C VAL A 23 8.35 13.32 4.16
N GLU A 24 7.49 14.34 4.05
CA GLU A 24 7.42 15.44 5.03
C GLU A 24 7.06 14.94 6.44
N GLU A 25 6.21 13.91 6.52
CA GLU A 25 5.80 13.23 7.76
C GLU A 25 6.82 12.16 8.25
N GLY A 26 7.96 12.01 7.58
CA GLY A 26 9.08 11.17 8.03
C GLY A 26 9.04 9.71 7.56
N ALA A 27 8.30 9.39 6.49
CA ALA A 27 8.31 8.05 5.92
C ALA A 27 9.72 7.64 5.47
N THR A 28 10.12 6.43 5.84
CA THR A 28 11.41 5.84 5.45
C THR A 28 11.25 4.73 4.42
N LEU A 29 10.00 4.34 4.12
CA LEU A 29 9.66 3.35 3.11
C LEU A 29 8.36 3.78 2.41
N LEU A 30 8.41 3.93 1.08
CA LEU A 30 7.29 4.36 0.25
C LEU A 30 6.76 3.22 -0.62
N ARG A 31 5.48 3.28 -1.01
CA ARG A 31 4.83 2.27 -1.87
C ARG A 31 4.42 2.88 -3.21
N LEU A 32 5.30 2.81 -4.20
CA LEU A 32 5.10 3.45 -5.50
C LEU A 32 4.75 2.42 -6.57
N GLY A 33 3.46 2.34 -6.92
CA GLY A 33 2.97 1.53 -8.03
C GLY A 33 2.75 2.37 -9.28
N ARG A 34 1.65 3.14 -9.29
CA ARG A 34 1.23 3.92 -10.47
C ARG A 34 2.23 5.00 -10.88
N ALA A 35 2.92 5.60 -9.92
CA ALA A 35 3.95 6.59 -10.21
C ALA A 35 5.13 6.02 -11.03
N LEU A 36 5.40 4.71 -10.91
CA LEU A 36 6.50 4.04 -11.62
C LEU A 36 6.00 3.24 -12.84
N PHE A 37 4.84 2.58 -12.72
CA PHE A 37 4.36 1.60 -13.70
C PHE A 37 3.06 2.02 -14.41
N GLY A 38 2.49 3.18 -14.08
CA GLY A 38 1.21 3.63 -14.62
C GLY A 38 0.00 2.95 -13.99
N GLY A 39 -1.20 3.28 -14.49
CA GLY A 39 -2.47 2.74 -14.00
C GLY A 39 -2.57 1.21 -14.11
N ARG A 40 -3.36 0.59 -13.23
CA ARG A 40 -3.70 -0.83 -13.39
C ARG A 40 -4.63 -0.96 -14.60
N GLY A 41 -4.23 -1.75 -15.59
CA GLY A 41 -5.07 -2.05 -16.75
C GLY A 41 -6.41 -2.70 -16.34
N PRO A 42 -7.45 -2.58 -17.18
CA PRO A 42 -8.73 -3.23 -16.93
C PRO A 42 -8.53 -4.75 -16.89
N GLY A 43 -8.66 -5.36 -15.70
CA GLY A 43 -8.45 -6.81 -15.51
C GLY A 43 -7.47 -7.21 -14.42
N ALA A 44 -6.83 -6.26 -13.73
CA ALA A 44 -5.93 -6.56 -12.60
C ALA A 44 -6.66 -7.03 -11.31
N SER A 45 -7.97 -7.35 -11.40
CA SER A 45 -8.63 -8.18 -10.40
C SER A 45 -7.96 -9.55 -10.43
N ARG A 46 -7.47 -10.02 -9.28
CA ARG A 46 -6.85 -11.35 -9.19
C ARG A 46 -7.85 -12.37 -9.76
N PRO A 47 -7.45 -13.26 -10.69
CA PRO A 47 -8.32 -14.37 -11.07
C PRO A 47 -8.51 -15.24 -9.81
N GLY A 48 -9.65 -15.11 -9.14
CA GLY A 48 -9.99 -15.91 -7.95
C GLY A 48 -10.73 -15.23 -6.79
N SER A 49 -11.14 -13.95 -6.85
CA SER A 49 -11.89 -13.33 -5.74
C SER A 49 -13.42 -13.42 -5.84
N SER A 50 -13.98 -14.26 -6.73
CA SER A 50 -15.41 -14.60 -6.74
C SER A 50 -15.62 -15.97 -6.09
N VAL A 51 -15.60 -16.03 -4.76
CA VAL A 51 -16.23 -17.11 -4.00
C VAL A 51 -17.21 -16.47 -3.02
N GLY A 52 -18.47 -16.87 -3.13
CA GLY A 52 -19.58 -16.38 -2.34
C GLY A 52 -20.83 -16.27 -3.18
N GLY A 53 -21.40 -17.42 -3.57
CA GLY A 53 -22.76 -17.48 -4.08
C GLY A 53 -23.74 -17.40 -2.90
N GLU A 54 -24.80 -16.63 -3.09
CA GLU A 54 -26.04 -16.78 -2.33
C GLU A 54 -27.11 -17.16 -3.33
N GLY A 55 -27.49 -18.44 -3.29
CA GLY A 55 -28.72 -18.93 -3.89
C GLY A 55 -29.90 -18.55 -3.00
N SER A 56 -31.03 -18.30 -3.65
CA SER A 56 -32.36 -18.14 -3.06
C SER A 56 -32.81 -19.33 -2.21
#